data_AF-X6MCN8-F1
#
_entry.id   AF-X6MCN8-F1
#
_cell.length_a   1.000
_cell.length_b   1.000
_cell.length_c   1.000
_cell.angle_alpha   90.00
_cell.angle_beta   90.00
_cell.angle_gamma   90.00
#
_symmetry.space_group_name_H-M   'P 1'
#
loop_
_entity.id
_entity.type
_entity.pdbx_description
1 polymer ?
#
loop_
_entity_poly.entity_id
_entity_poly.type
_entity_poly.pdbx_seq_one_letter_code
_entity_poly.pdbx_strand_id
1 'polypeptide(L)'
;MKVGLAHALSRHKLQFSAEKVDTMIVQAIGLLDELDKEINIYAMRVKEWYGWHFPEMVKIINDNMIYCRVITTAGFRKNIPTTDLSTILEEAVETDLKNMAKVSMGSQITDEDLINIQVILSLKKKQKTNKQINDTIFYIIKLNLLLFLNIGKLVQKVFGQASD
;
A
#
# COMPACT_ATOMS: atom_id res chain seq x y z
N MET A 1 -41.67 12.37 -23.37
CA MET A 1 -40.78 13.30 -22.62
C MET A 1 -40.93 13.26 -21.10
N LYS A 2 -42.12 13.04 -20.51
CA LYS A 2 -42.32 13.05 -19.04
C LYS A 2 -41.58 11.94 -18.28
N VAL A 3 -41.53 10.73 -18.85
CA VAL A 3 -40.88 9.55 -18.24
C VAL A 3 -39.36 9.70 -18.18
N GLY A 4 -38.74 10.24 -19.24
CA GLY A 4 -37.29 10.51 -19.28
C GLY A 4 -36.85 11.56 -18.25
N LEU A 5 -37.67 12.60 -18.03
CA LEU A 5 -37.43 13.61 -17.00
C LEU A 5 -37.61 13.04 -15.59
N ALA A 6 -38.64 12.20 -15.38
CA ALA A 6 -38.85 11.52 -14.09
C ALA A 6 -37.71 10.56 -13.75
N HIS A 7 -37.19 9.81 -14.73
CA HIS A 7 -36.01 8.96 -14.54
C HIS A 7 -34.72 9.76 -14.36
N ALA A 8 -34.56 10.91 -15.02
CA ALA A 8 -33.40 11.77 -14.83
C ALA A 8 -33.42 12.43 -13.44
N LEU A 9 -34.58 12.90 -12.98
CA LEU A 9 -34.78 13.49 -11.67
C LEU A 9 -34.62 12.46 -10.53
N SER A 10 -35.17 11.25 -10.72
CA SER A 10 -35.00 10.13 -9.79
C SER A 10 -33.53 9.69 -9.73
N ARG A 11 -32.85 9.58 -10.88
CA ARG A 11 -31.40 9.31 -10.92
C ARG A 11 -30.59 10.41 -10.25
N HIS A 12 -30.92 11.68 -10.43
CA HIS A 12 -30.21 12.79 -9.79
C HIS A 12 -30.39 12.81 -8.26
N LYS A 13 -31.58 12.47 -7.75
CA LYS A 13 -31.82 12.26 -6.31
C LYS A 13 -31.13 11.01 -5.76
N LEU A 14 -31.08 9.93 -6.54
CA LEU A 14 -30.44 8.65 -6.17
C LEU A 14 -28.92 8.61 -6.41
N GLN A 15 -28.36 9.55 -7.18
CA GLN A 15 -26.92 9.68 -7.43
C GLN A 15 -26.15 10.05 -6.15
N PHE A 16 -26.83 10.61 -5.15
CA PHE A 16 -26.30 10.87 -3.80
C PHE A 16 -26.99 9.99 -2.75
N SER A 17 -27.21 8.71 -3.06
CA SER A 17 -27.67 7.76 -2.04
C SER A 17 -26.50 7.36 -1.15
N ALA A 18 -26.50 7.82 0.11
CA ALA A 18 -25.44 7.57 1.08
C ALA A 18 -25.11 6.06 1.22
N GLU A 19 -26.12 5.19 1.17
CA GLU A 19 -25.95 3.74 1.26
C GLU A 19 -25.04 3.13 0.17
N LYS A 20 -25.08 3.66 -1.06
CA LYS A 20 -24.21 3.18 -2.14
C LYS A 20 -22.76 3.62 -1.92
N VAL A 21 -22.57 4.82 -1.40
CA VAL A 21 -21.25 5.35 -1.04
C VAL A 21 -20.67 4.54 0.12
N ASP A 22 -21.47 4.24 1.14
CA ASP A 22 -21.06 3.41 2.28
C ASP A 22 -20.65 1.99 1.85
N THR A 23 -21.42 1.38 0.93
CA THR A 23 -21.08 0.05 0.38
C THR A 23 -19.76 0.08 -0.39
N MET A 24 -19.53 1.11 -1.22
CA MET A 24 -18.27 1.27 -1.96
C MET A 24 -17.09 1.52 -1.02
N ILE A 25 -17.30 2.23 0.09
CA ILE A 25 -16.27 2.48 1.12
C ILE A 25 -15.89 1.17 1.82
N VAL A 26 -16.87 0.39 2.26
CA VAL A 26 -16.61 -0.92 2.91
C VAL A 26 -15.88 -1.86 1.94
N GLN A 27 -16.27 -1.88 0.67
CA GLN A 27 -15.57 -2.65 -0.37
C GLN A 27 -14.13 -2.16 -0.58
N ALA A 28 -13.89 -0.84 -0.60
CA ALA A 28 -12.55 -0.28 -0.76
C ALA A 28 -11.63 -0.61 0.44
N ILE A 29 -12.17 -0.63 1.66
CA ILE A 29 -11.43 -1.05 2.86
C ILE A 29 -11.10 -2.55 2.79
N GLY A 30 -12.07 -3.39 2.42
CA GLY A 30 -11.85 -4.82 2.25
C GLY A 30 -10.78 -5.15 1.20
N LEU A 31 -10.81 -4.46 0.06
CA LEU A 31 -9.79 -4.58 -0.99
C LEU A 31 -8.40 -4.16 -0.49
N LEU A 32 -8.31 -3.15 0.38
CA LEU A 32 -7.04 -2.73 0.96
C LEU A 32 -6.44 -3.82 1.85
N ASP A 33 -7.26 -4.45 2.70
CA ASP A 33 -6.82 -5.55 3.56
C ASP A 33 -6.38 -6.78 2.76
N GLU A 34 -7.07 -7.08 1.66
CA GLU A 34 -6.68 -8.16 0.73
C GLU A 34 -5.33 -7.85 0.05
N LEU A 35 -5.15 -6.63 -0.45
CA LEU A 35 -3.90 -6.21 -1.07
C LEU A 35 -2.71 -6.26 -0.10
N ASP A 36 -2.90 -5.90 1.17
CA ASP A 36 -1.85 -6.00 2.19
C ASP A 36 -1.40 -7.46 2.42
N LYS A 37 -2.34 -8.42 2.39
CA LYS A 37 -2.03 -9.86 2.48
C LYS A 37 -1.28 -10.35 1.25
N GLU A 38 -1.77 -10.02 0.05
CA GLU A 38 -1.13 -10.42 -1.21
C GLU A 38 0.31 -9.90 -1.31
N ILE A 39 0.54 -8.67 -0.85
CA ILE A 39 1.87 -8.07 -0.88
C ILE A 39 2.83 -8.73 0.08
N ASN A 40 2.36 -9.20 1.23
CA ASN A 40 3.20 -9.98 2.12
C ASN A 40 3.59 -11.31 1.47
N ILE A 41 2.66 -11.97 0.78
CA ILE A 41 2.94 -13.19 0.01
C ILE A 41 3.96 -12.92 -1.10
N TYR A 42 3.79 -11.83 -1.87
CA TYR A 42 4.77 -11.45 -2.89
C TYR A 42 6.14 -11.12 -2.30
N ALA A 43 6.19 -10.51 -1.12
CA ALA A 43 7.45 -10.24 -0.44
C ALA A 43 8.17 -11.52 0.01
N MET A 44 7.42 -12.51 0.51
CA MET A 44 7.98 -13.84 0.79
C MET A 44 8.45 -14.53 -0.49
N ARG A 45 7.71 -14.38 -1.60
CA ARG A 45 8.11 -14.94 -2.89
C ARG A 45 9.41 -14.34 -3.43
N VAL A 46 9.60 -13.02 -3.29
CA VAL A 46 10.86 -12.34 -3.63
C VAL A 46 12.01 -12.82 -2.75
N LYS A 47 11.77 -13.08 -1.45
CA LYS A 47 12.77 -13.68 -0.55
C LYS A 47 13.20 -15.08 -1.00
N GLU A 48 12.27 -15.90 -1.46
CA GLU A 48 12.61 -17.23 -1.99
C GLU A 48 13.44 -17.12 -3.28
N TRP A 49 12.98 -16.29 -4.23
CA TRP A 49 13.66 -16.10 -5.53
C TRP A 49 15.07 -15.53 -5.36
N TYR A 50 15.20 -14.43 -4.61
CA TYR A 50 16.50 -13.82 -4.36
C TYR A 50 17.35 -14.65 -3.38
N GLY A 51 16.73 -15.51 -2.56
CA GLY A 51 17.41 -16.48 -1.72
C GLY A 51 18.27 -17.49 -2.50
N TRP A 52 17.96 -17.76 -3.77
CA TRP A 52 18.84 -18.55 -4.64
C TRP A 52 20.14 -17.80 -4.99
N HIS A 53 20.08 -16.47 -5.08
CA HIS A 53 21.23 -15.61 -5.37
C HIS A 53 22.04 -15.25 -4.12
N PHE A 54 21.34 -14.98 -3.02
CA PHE A 54 21.95 -14.59 -1.75
C PHE A 54 21.19 -15.18 -0.55
N PRO A 55 21.40 -16.48 -0.26
CA PRO A 55 20.66 -17.19 0.79
C PRO A 55 20.95 -16.66 2.20
N GLU A 56 22.13 -16.10 2.43
CA GLU A 56 22.56 -15.63 3.75
C GLU A 56 21.84 -14.34 4.17
N MET A 57 21.43 -13.51 3.20
CA MET A 57 20.63 -12.32 3.45
C MET A 57 19.27 -12.63 4.06
N VAL A 58 18.69 -13.80 3.75
CA VAL A 58 17.40 -14.24 4.30
C VAL A 58 17.49 -14.46 5.82
N LYS A 59 18.66 -14.88 6.32
CA LYS A 59 18.91 -15.09 7.76
C LYS A 59 19.21 -13.79 8.51
N ILE A 60 19.85 -12.84 7.84
CA ILE A 60 20.23 -11.55 8.43
C ILE A 60 19.02 -10.63 8.55
N ILE A 61 18.16 -10.59 7.52
CA ILE A 61 17.05 -9.63 7.43
C ILE A 61 15.70 -10.34 7.57
N ASN A 62 15.13 -10.24 8.78
CA ASN A 62 13.81 -10.79 9.07
C ASN A 62 12.68 -9.96 8.43
N ASP A 63 12.80 -8.63 8.37
CA ASP A 63 11.74 -7.77 7.81
C ASP A 63 11.71 -7.85 6.26
N ASN A 64 10.55 -8.26 5.74
CA ASN A 64 10.25 -8.32 4.32
C ASN A 64 10.39 -6.94 3.63
N MET A 65 10.07 -5.85 4.31
CA MET A 65 10.15 -4.50 3.76
C MET A 65 11.59 -4.02 3.60
N ILE A 66 12.43 -4.27 4.60
CA ILE A 66 13.86 -3.94 4.57
C ILE A 66 14.55 -4.78 3.49
N TYR A 67 14.24 -6.08 3.41
CA TYR A 67 14.77 -7.00 2.41
C TYR A 67 14.52 -6.49 0.98
N CYS A 68 13.27 -6.11 0.67
CA CYS A 68 12.90 -5.53 -0.62
C CYS A 68 13.66 -4.24 -0.95
N ARG A 69 13.91 -3.39 0.04
CA ARG A 69 14.65 -2.13 -0.13
C ARG A 69 16.11 -2.38 -0.46
N VAL A 70 16.76 -3.31 0.22
CA VAL A 70 18.15 -3.68 -0.06
C VAL A 70 18.31 -4.18 -1.49
N ILE A 71 17.43 -5.07 -1.96
CA ILE A 71 17.47 -5.55 -3.35
C ILE A 71 17.29 -4.40 -4.35
N THR A 72 16.41 -3.44 -4.03
CA THR A 72 16.17 -2.28 -4.90
C THR A 72 17.41 -1.38 -5.00
N THR A 73 18.17 -1.22 -3.91
CA THR A 73 19.33 -0.32 -3.87
C THR A 73 20.60 -1.00 -4.38
N ALA A 74 20.84 -2.25 -3.99
CA ALA A 74 22.07 -2.97 -4.30
C ALA A 74 21.97 -3.75 -5.62
N GLY A 75 20.79 -4.27 -5.97
CA GLY A 75 20.60 -5.13 -7.14
C GLY A 75 21.37 -6.44 -7.01
N PHE A 76 22.57 -6.49 -7.57
CA PHE A 76 23.45 -7.66 -7.54
C PHE A 76 24.26 -7.76 -6.25
N ARG A 77 24.58 -9.00 -5.84
CA ARG A 77 25.48 -9.28 -4.71
C ARG A 77 26.84 -8.58 -4.83
N LYS A 78 27.37 -8.45 -6.06
CA LYS A 78 28.65 -7.80 -6.34
C LYS A 78 28.66 -6.31 -5.97
N ASN A 79 27.49 -5.66 -5.99
CA ASN A 79 27.35 -4.23 -5.72
C ASN A 79 27.06 -3.94 -4.24
N ILE A 80 26.64 -4.94 -3.46
CA ILE A 80 26.41 -4.81 -2.01
C ILE A 80 27.59 -4.19 -1.24
N PRO A 81 28.87 -4.57 -1.45
CA PRO A 81 29.98 -3.96 -0.73
C PRO A 81 30.22 -2.49 -1.10
N THR A 82 29.85 -2.06 -2.31
CA THR A 82 30.08 -0.70 -2.83
C THR A 82 28.92 0.25 -2.59
N THR A 83 27.72 -0.27 -2.31
CA THR A 83 26.52 0.53 -2.11
C THR A 83 26.37 0.93 -0.64
N ASP A 84 25.97 2.18 -0.40
CA ASP A 84 25.63 2.67 0.94
C ASP A 84 24.24 2.17 1.34
N LEU A 85 24.18 1.39 2.43
CA LEU A 85 22.95 0.82 2.98
C LEU A 85 22.55 1.45 4.31
N SER A 86 23.30 2.45 4.78
CA SER A 86 23.13 3.14 6.07
C SER A 86 21.78 3.84 6.25
N THR A 87 21.08 4.18 5.16
CA THR A 87 19.73 4.76 5.22
C THR A 87 18.65 3.71 5.49
N ILE A 88 18.98 2.42 5.33
CA ILE A 88 18.02 1.31 5.34
C ILE A 88 18.29 0.36 6.50
N LEU A 89 19.55 0.14 6.89
CA LEU A 89 19.96 -0.77 7.96
C LEU A 89 20.83 -0.08 9.01
N GLU A 90 20.83 -0.68 10.20
CA GLU A 90 21.80 -0.37 11.25
C GLU A 90 23.21 -0.82 10.85
N GLU A 91 24.22 -0.11 11.34
CA GLU A 91 25.62 -0.28 10.95
C GLU A 91 26.16 -1.70 11.24
N ALA A 92 25.69 -2.34 12.32
CA ALA A 92 26.03 -3.72 12.64
C ALA A 92 25.54 -4.70 11.56
N VAL A 93 24.27 -4.57 11.15
CA VAL A 93 23.65 -5.45 10.16
C VAL A 93 24.21 -5.20 8.76
N GLU A 94 24.55 -3.95 8.44
CA GLU A 94 25.21 -3.59 7.18
C GLU A 94 26.59 -4.25 7.06
N THR A 95 27.38 -4.19 8.13
CA THR A 95 28.73 -4.78 8.16
C THR A 95 28.67 -6.29 7.96
N ASP A 96 27.76 -6.97 8.67
CA ASP A 96 27.52 -8.40 8.51
C ASP A 96 27.08 -8.76 7.09
N LEU A 97 26.17 -7.98 6.51
CA LEU A 97 25.70 -8.19 5.14
C LEU A 97 26.85 -8.06 4.12
N LYS A 98 27.72 -7.06 4.27
CA LYS A 98 28.89 -6.84 3.39
C LYS A 98 29.92 -7.96 3.52
N ASN A 99 30.11 -8.51 4.73
CA ASN A 99 30.99 -9.66 4.95
C ASN A 99 30.42 -10.93 4.32
N MET A 100 29.12 -11.19 4.52
CA MET A 100 28.45 -12.36 3.95
C MET A 100 28.33 -12.27 2.43
N ALA A 101 28.20 -11.08 1.84
CA ALA A 101 28.19 -10.91 0.38
C ALA A 101 29.50 -11.38 -0.29
N LYS A 102 30.64 -11.31 0.41
CA LYS A 102 31.93 -11.81 -0.09
C LYS A 102 32.03 -13.33 -0.03
N VAL A 103 31.45 -13.96 1.00
CA VAL A 103 31.56 -15.40 1.28
C VAL A 103 30.35 -16.19 0.79
N SER A 104 29.33 -15.51 0.25
CA SER A 104 28.05 -16.13 -0.10
C SER A 104 28.19 -17.26 -1.12
N MET A 105 27.41 -18.31 -0.87
CA MET A 105 27.33 -19.54 -1.68
C MET A 105 26.20 -19.52 -2.71
N GLY A 106 25.50 -18.38 -2.87
CA GLY A 106 24.39 -18.29 -3.81
C GLY A 106 24.81 -18.32 -5.28
N SER A 107 23.88 -18.73 -6.14
CA SER A 107 24.07 -18.87 -7.58
C SER A 107 24.10 -17.51 -8.28
N GLN A 108 24.78 -17.44 -9.42
CA GLN A 108 24.69 -16.25 -10.28
C GLN A 108 23.31 -16.21 -10.95
N ILE A 109 22.68 -15.05 -10.94
CA ILE A 109 21.41 -14.78 -11.64
C ILE A 109 21.68 -13.93 -12.87
N THR A 110 20.80 -14.01 -13.86
CA THR A 110 20.91 -13.18 -15.06
C THR A 110 20.34 -11.78 -14.83
N ASP A 111 20.68 -10.83 -15.71
CA ASP A 111 20.10 -9.49 -15.68
C ASP A 111 18.58 -9.52 -15.87
N GLU A 112 18.06 -10.44 -16.68
CA GLU A 112 16.62 -10.63 -16.89
C GLU A 112 15.90 -11.05 -15.61
N ASP A 113 16.49 -11.97 -14.84
CA ASP A 113 15.96 -12.39 -13.54
C ASP A 113 15.90 -11.21 -12.55
N LEU A 114 16.96 -10.40 -12.53
CA LEU A 114 17.01 -9.22 -11.68
C LEU A 114 15.94 -8.19 -12.07
N ILE A 115 15.74 -7.95 -13.37
CA ILE A 115 14.70 -7.05 -13.88
C ILE A 115 13.32 -7.54 -13.44
N ASN A 116 13.03 -8.84 -13.56
CA ASN A 116 11.76 -9.42 -13.14
C ASN A 116 11.52 -9.22 -11.64
N ILE A 117 12.55 -9.42 -10.80
CA ILE A 117 12.48 -9.17 -9.36
C ILE A 117 12.25 -7.67 -9.08
N GLN A 118 12.95 -6.77 -9.79
CA GLN A 118 12.80 -5.32 -9.63
C GLN A 118 11.42 -4.83 -10.07
N VAL A 119 10.81 -5.42 -11.11
CA VAL A 119 9.45 -5.10 -11.54
C VAL A 119 8.46 -5.44 -10.42
N ILE A 120 8.56 -6.63 -9.81
CA ILE A 120 7.72 -7.03 -8.68
C ILE A 120 7.90 -6.06 -7.48
N LEU A 121 9.14 -5.64 -7.22
CA LEU A 121 9.46 -4.67 -6.16
C LEU A 121 8.92 -3.25 -6.47
N SER A 122 8.85 -2.85 -7.73
CA SER A 122 8.33 -1.55 -8.15
C SER A 122 6.82 -1.41 -7.94
N LEU A 123 6.07 -2.52 -8.01
CA LEU A 123 4.64 -2.56 -7.68
C LEU A 123 4.39 -2.19 -6.20
N LYS A 124 5.29 -2.60 -5.30
CA LYS A 124 5.25 -2.20 -3.87
C LYS A 124 5.41 -0.69 -3.67
N LYS A 125 6.22 0.01 -4.48
CA LYS A 125 6.40 1.47 -4.36
C LYS A 125 5.13 2.25 -4.69
N LYS A 126 4.36 1.82 -5.70
CA LYS A 126 3.09 2.47 -6.10
C LYS A 126 2.03 2.40 -4.99
N GLN A 127 2.12 1.44 -4.08
CA GLN A 127 1.11 1.25 -3.05
C GLN A 127 1.26 2.21 -1.85
N LYS A 128 2.47 2.74 -1.59
CA LYS A 128 2.66 3.80 -0.58
C LYS A 128 1.90 5.07 -0.94
N THR A 129 1.75 5.34 -2.25
CA THR A 129 0.91 6.40 -2.81
C THR A 129 -0.58 6.10 -2.62
N ASN A 130 -1.01 4.85 -2.80
CA ASN A 130 -2.41 4.44 -2.57
C ASN A 130 -2.82 4.50 -1.09
N LYS A 131 -1.90 4.22 -0.16
CA LYS A 131 -2.15 4.39 1.29
C LYS A 131 -2.37 5.85 1.67
N GLN A 132 -1.57 6.77 1.13
CA GLN A 132 -1.78 8.22 1.29
C GLN A 132 -3.09 8.72 0.66
N ILE A 133 -3.48 8.19 -0.50
CA ILE A 133 -4.75 8.51 -1.16
C ILE A 133 -5.94 8.04 -0.28
N ASN A 134 -5.86 6.85 0.33
CA ASN A 134 -6.90 6.33 1.20
C ASN A 134 -6.97 7.03 2.57
N ASP A 135 -5.84 7.44 3.15
CA ASP A 135 -5.84 8.24 4.39
C ASP A 135 -6.51 9.62 4.15
N THR A 136 -6.30 10.19 2.97
CA THR A 136 -6.93 11.46 2.54
C THR A 136 -8.43 11.27 2.30
N ILE A 137 -8.84 10.17 1.68
CA ILE A 137 -10.25 9.80 1.51
C ILE A 137 -10.91 9.55 2.87
N PHE A 138 -10.25 8.85 3.80
CA PHE A 138 -10.75 8.60 5.15
C PHE A 138 -10.93 9.91 5.95
N TYR A 139 -10.00 10.86 5.79
CA TYR A 139 -10.10 12.19 6.41
C TYR A 139 -11.25 13.02 5.82
N ILE A 140 -11.45 12.99 4.50
CA ILE A 140 -12.57 13.65 3.81
C ILE A 140 -13.91 13.02 4.20
N ILE A 141 -13.98 11.70 4.38
CA ILE A 141 -15.17 10.98 4.86
C ILE A 141 -15.47 11.38 6.31
N LYS A 142 -14.47 11.41 7.19
CA LYS A 142 -14.62 11.83 8.59
C LYS A 142 -15.09 13.28 8.70
N LEU A 143 -14.59 14.15 7.81
CA LEU A 143 -15.00 15.55 7.71
C LEU A 143 -16.44 15.70 7.19
N ASN A 144 -16.85 14.92 6.18
CA ASN A 144 -18.23 14.94 5.66
C ASN A 144 -19.24 14.35 6.64
N LEU A 145 -18.89 13.30 7.39
CA LEU A 145 -19.74 12.74 8.44
C LEU A 145 -19.96 13.74 9.59
N LEU A 146 -18.91 14.47 9.99
CA LEU A 146 -19.00 15.52 11.01
C LEU A 146 -19.85 16.70 10.55
N LEU A 147 -19.73 17.09 9.27
CA LEU A 147 -20.57 18.11 8.64
C LEU A 147 -22.03 17.68 8.61
N PHE A 148 -22.34 16.43 8.23
CA PHE A 148 -23.70 15.89 8.22
C PHE A 148 -24.34 15.84 9.62
N LEU A 149 -23.59 15.42 10.65
CA LEU A 149 -24.04 15.41 12.05
C LEU A 149 -24.33 16.82 12.59
N ASN A 150 -23.49 17.80 12.25
CA ASN A 150 -23.70 19.19 12.66
C ASN A 150 -24.86 19.85 11.93
N ILE A 151 -25.04 19.56 10.64
CA ILE A 151 -26.21 20.03 9.87
C ILE A 151 -27.49 19.38 10.42
N GLY A 152 -27.48 18.10 10.77
CA GLY A 152 -28.61 17.42 11.40
C GLY A 152 -29.03 18.05 12.73
N LYS A 153 -28.06 18.40 13.60
CA LYS A 153 -28.31 19.15 14.84
C LYS A 153 -28.86 20.55 14.57
N LEU A 154 -28.37 21.24 13.54
CA LEU A 154 -28.85 22.58 13.15
C LEU A 154 -30.28 22.54 12.61
N VAL A 155 -30.60 21.57 11.76
CA VAL A 155 -31.96 21.36 11.22
C VAL A 155 -32.93 21.00 12.35
N GLN A 156 -32.55 20.12 13.27
CA GLN A 156 -33.40 19.76 14.41
C GLN A 156 -33.62 20.94 15.37
N LYS A 157 -32.63 21.83 15.50
CA LYS A 157 -32.72 23.06 16.31
C LYS A 157 -33.56 24.16 15.64
N VAL A 158 -33.55 24.25 14.31
CA VAL A 158 -34.33 25.22 13.53
C VAL A 158 -35.78 24.77 13.34
N PHE A 159 -36.02 23.47 13.11
CA PHE A 159 -37.39 22.93 12.93
C PHE A 159 -38.05 22.49 14.24
N GLY A 160 -37.28 22.18 15.29
CA GLY A 160 -37.82 21.89 16.63
C GLY A 160 -38.28 23.12 17.41
N GLN A 161 -37.97 24.34 16.93
CA GLN A 161 -38.51 25.59 17.46
C GLN A 161 -39.79 26.07 16.74
N ALA A 162 -40.27 25.33 15.74
CA ALA A 162 -41.49 25.68 14.98
C ALA A 162 -42.75 24.93 15.47
N SER A 163 -42.64 24.24 16.61
CA SER A 163 -43.72 23.47 17.23
C SER A 163 -43.86 23.83 18.71
N ASP A 164 -44.00 25.13 18.97
CA ASP A 164 -44.64 25.73 20.15
C ASP A 164 -45.48 26.93 19.68
#